data_AF-A0A6A6YI76-F1
#
_entry.id   AF-A0A6A6YI76-F1
#
_cell.length_a   1.000
_cell.length_b   1.000
_cell.length_c   1.000
_cell.angle_alpha   90.00
_cell.angle_beta   90.00
_cell.angle_gamma   90.00
#
_symmetry.space_group_name_H-M   'P 1'
#
loop_
_entity.id
_entity.type
_entity.pdbx_description
1 polymer ?
#
loop_
_entity_poly.entity_id
_entity_poly.type
_entity_poly.pdbx_seq_one_letter_code
_entity_poly.pdbx_strand_id
1 'polypeptide(L)' 'MIEAIIVSPQFTKKTTLARHRLVNAALKEEIAAIHAWSPKCHTPEEWEKKKPQT' A
#
# COMPACT_ATOMS: atom_id res chain seq x y z
N MET A 1 -12.89 -10.06 1.27
CA MET A 1 -12.16 -8.82 0.92
C MET A 1 -10.85 -8.85 1.67
N ILE A 2 -9.73 -8.83 0.97
CA ILE A 2 -8.40 -8.84 1.59
C ILE A 2 -7.93 -7.39 1.76
N GLU A 3 -7.40 -7.05 2.94
CA GLU A 3 -6.78 -5.75 3.18
C GLU A 3 -5.28 -5.95 3.45
N ALA A 4 -4.44 -5.15 2.80
CA ALA A 4 -2.99 -5.22 2.96
C ALA A 4 -2.44 -3.83 3.29
N ILE A 5 -1.64 -3.73 4.35
CA ILE A 5 -0.90 -2.51 4.68
C ILE A 5 0.50 -2.64 4.11
N ILE A 6 0.87 -1.70 3.23
CA ILE A 6 2.16 -1.70 2.54
C ILE A 6 2.90 -0.45 2.95
N VAL A 7 4.08 -0.63 3.56
CA VAL A 7 4.94 0.47 4.00
C VAL A 7 6.18 0.49 3.12
N SER A 8 6.41 1.58 2.38
CA SER A 8 7.57 1.68 1.47
C SER A 8 8.00 3.12 1.25
N PRO A 9 9.33 3.41 1.22
CA PRO A 9 9.84 4.73 0.88
C PRO A 9 9.54 5.12 -0.58
N GLN A 10 9.19 4.17 -1.45
CA GLN A 10 8.80 4.45 -2.83
C GLN A 10 7.50 5.25 -2.94
N PHE A 11 6.71 5.32 -1.87
CA PHE A 11 5.47 6.10 -1.83
C PHE A 11 5.69 7.59 -1.51
N THR A 12 6.91 7.97 -1.13
CA THR A 12 7.27 9.36 -0.84
C THR A 12 7.06 10.23 -2.08
N LYS A 13 6.39 11.38 -1.89
CA LYS A 13 5.98 12.33 -2.95
C LYS A 13 5.06 11.73 -4.04
N LYS A 14 4.46 10.55 -3.84
CA LYS A 14 3.48 9.97 -4.76
C LYS A 14 2.05 10.17 -4.26
N THR A 15 1.15 10.51 -5.18
CA THR A 15 -0.29 10.56 -4.92
C THR A 15 -0.85 9.16 -4.66
N THR A 16 -2.01 9.07 -3.99
CA THR A 16 -2.68 7.79 -3.70
C THR A 16 -2.87 6.93 -4.95
N LEU A 17 -3.31 7.52 -6.06
CA LEU A 17 -3.48 6.81 -7.33
C LEU A 17 -2.14 6.26 -7.87
N ALA A 18 -1.07 7.05 -7.78
CA ALA A 18 0.26 6.61 -8.22
C ALA A 18 0.80 5.48 -7.34
N ARG A 19 0.57 5.53 -6.02
CA ARG A 19 0.91 4.44 -5.09
C ARG A 19 0.14 3.16 -5.46
N HIS A 20 -1.16 3.24 -5.69
CA HIS A 20 -2.00 2.09 -6.07
C HIS A 20 -1.59 1.49 -7.42
N ARG A 21 -1.30 2.32 -8.43
CA ARG A 21 -0.80 1.85 -9.73
C ARG A 21 0.52 1.09 -9.59
N LEU A 22 1.45 1.59 -8.78
CA LEU A 22 2.73 0.95 -8.52
C LEU A 22 2.54 -0.43 -7.89
N VAL A 23 1.69 -0.49 -6.85
CA VAL A 23 1.39 -1.74 -6.15
C VAL A 23 0.66 -2.73 -7.06
N ASN A 24 -0.35 -2.29 -7.80
CA ASN A 24 -1.11 -3.14 -8.72
C ASN A 24 -0.24 -3.68 -9.87
N ALA A 25 0.76 -2.91 -10.31
CA ALA A 25 1.70 -3.36 -11.33
C ALA A 25 2.65 -4.42 -10.80
N ALA A 26 3.11 -4.28 -9.55
CA ALA A 26 4.03 -5.22 -8.91
C ALA A 26 3.36 -6.55 -8.52
N LEU A 27 2.10 -6.51 -8.08
CA LEU A 27 1.35 -7.68 -7.56
C LEU A 27 0.27 -8.16 -8.54
N LYS A 28 0.45 -7.90 -9.83
CA LYS A 28 -0.59 -8.11 -10.85
C LYS A 28 -1.08 -9.56 -10.90
N GLU A 29 -0.16 -10.52 -10.75
CA GLU A 29 -0.45 -11.95 -10.85
C GLU A 29 -1.23 -12.45 -9.65
N GLU A 30 -0.85 -12.00 -8.45
CA GLU A 30 -1.47 -12.34 -7.18
C GLU A 30 -2.85 -11.72 -7.04
N ILE A 31 -3.00 -10.45 -7.45
CA ILE A 31 -4.29 -9.75 -7.46
C ILE A 31 -5.27 -10.40 -8.41
N ALA A 32 -4.82 -10.97 -9.54
CA ALA A 32 -5.70 -11.65 -10.48
C ALA A 32 -6.38 -12.90 -9.88
N ALA A 33 -5.76 -13.55 -8.90
CA ALA A 33 -6.34 -14.67 -8.17
C ALA A 33 -7.31 -14.22 -7.06
N ILE A 34 -7.33 -12.94 -6.70
CA ILE A 34 -8.11 -12.40 -5.58
C ILE A 34 -9.32 -11.64 -6.11
N HIS A 35 -10.52 -12.07 -5.69
CA HIS A 35 -11.78 -11.46 -6.14
C HIS A 35 -11.90 -9.97 -5.76
N ALA A 36 -11.43 -9.59 -4.57
CA ALA A 36 -11.46 -8.20 -4.11
C ALA A 36 -10.40 -7.95 -3.02
N TRP A 37 -9.64 -6.88 -3.19
CA TRP A 37 -8.60 -6.49 -2.25
C TRP A 37 -8.45 -4.96 -2.13
N SER A 38 -7.85 -4.51 -1.03
CA SER A 38 -7.66 -3.09 -0.71
C SER A 38 -6.24 -2.83 -0.16
N PRO A 39 -5.38 -2.13 -0.91
CA PRO A 39 -4.05 -1.75 -0.43
C PRO A 39 -4.08 -0.41 0.34
N LYS A 40 -3.58 -0.43 1.58
CA LYS A 40 -3.27 0.78 2.37
C LYS A 40 -1.78 1.10 2.23
N CYS A 41 -1.45 2.10 1.41
CA CYS A 41 -0.07 2.47 1.09
C CYS A 41 0.43 3.63 1.98
N HIS A 42 1.43 3.36 2.83
CA HIS A 42 2.01 4.33 3.76
C HIS A 42 3.51 4.50 3.53
N THR A 43 4.04 5.72 3.69
CA THR A 43 5.49 5.89 3.84
C THR A 43 5.94 5.38 5.21
N PRO A 44 7.22 5.02 5.40
CA PRO A 44 7.74 4.67 6.71
C PRO A 44 7.47 5.77 7.75
N GLU A 45 7.63 7.03 7.36
CA GLU A 45 7.36 8.19 8.22
C GLU A 45 5.87 8.33 8.60
N GLU A 46 4.95 8.13 7.65
CA GLU A 46 3.51 8.11 7.91
C GLU A 46 3.13 6.95 8.83
N TRP A 47 3.76 5.79 8.64
CA TRP A 47 3.52 4.60 9.46
C TRP A 47 4.01 4.76 10.89
N GLU A 48 5.21 5.31 11.09
CA GLU A 48 5.74 5.61 12.44
C GLU A 48 4.84 6.59 13.19
N LYS A 49 4.30 7.62 12.53
CA LYS A 49 3.34 8.56 13.14
C LYS A 49 2.00 7.92 13.49
N LYS A 50 1.64 6.82 12.82
CA LYS A 50 0.37 6.10 13.02
C LYS A 50 0.46 5.03 14.10
N LYS A 51 1.66 4.54 14.44
CA LYS A 51 1.81 3.60 15.55
C LYS A 51 1.42 4.34 16.84
N PRO A 52 0.51 3.80 17.65
CA PRO A 52 0.28 4.36 18.98
C PRO A 52 1.62 4.33 19.72
N GLN A 53 2.08 5.50 20.18
CA GLN A 53 3.15 5.56 21.17
C GLN A 53 2.68 4.71 22.35
N THR A 54 3.40 3.62 22.60
CA THR A 54 3.20 2.80 23.80
C THR A 54 3.86 3.49 24.98
#